data_AF-A0A7V9NA14-F1
#
_entry.id   AF-A0A7V9NA14-F1
#
_cell.length_a   1.000
_cell.length_b   1.000
_cell.length_c   1.000
_cell.angle_alpha   90.00
_cell.angle_beta   90.00
_cell.angle_gamma   90.00
#
_symmetry.space_group_name_H-M   'P 1'
#
loop_
_entity.id
_entity.type
_entity.pdbx_description
1 polymer ?
#
loop_
_entity_poly.entity_id
_entity_poly.type
_entity_poly.pdbx_seq_one_letter_code
_entity_poly.pdbx_strand_id
1 'polypeptide(L)'
;MPQMLNRDAAERLSHELDEPGWLTERRLQAYDVFEKLDFPDPKSEEWRYVDVRGFDFDGFSAPEGRVRVPDLPQELSDSGVIFTDISTATRDHVELVQEHFFTEVPVDEHIFTALHGAFYSNGLLIHVPRGVEVAVPLETLRDVPSGGSTFPHTTIVVEEQGSLTFIDRFKSGFSDQPSLSSSVVEVEAGAGATVNYISLQEWGRNVSHFQT
;
A
#
# COMPACT_ATOMS: atom_id res chain seq x y z
N MET A 1 10.56 14.71 19.13
CA MET A 1 11.03 13.33 19.28
C MET A 1 10.64 12.63 17.98
N PRO A 2 11.54 11.97 17.23
CA PRO A 2 11.13 11.26 16.03
C PRO A 2 10.07 10.22 16.44
N GLN A 3 8.93 10.26 15.76
CA GLN A 3 7.74 9.51 16.12
C GLN A 3 7.94 8.03 15.76
N MET A 4 8.20 7.19 16.77
CA MET A 4 8.31 5.73 16.62
C MET A 4 7.04 5.14 15.99
N LEU A 5 7.17 3.98 15.32
CA LEU A 5 6.05 3.16 14.83
C LEU A 5 5.29 2.53 16.01
N ASN A 6 4.50 3.35 16.71
CA ASN A 6 3.72 2.94 17.86
C ASN A 6 2.21 3.16 17.68
N ARG A 7 1.41 2.63 18.62
CA ARG A 7 -0.06 2.71 18.57
C ARG A 7 -0.58 4.13 18.43
N ASP A 8 -0.01 5.06 19.21
CA ASP A 8 -0.39 6.48 19.15
C ASP A 8 -0.07 7.09 17.78
N ALA A 9 1.02 6.66 17.14
CA ALA A 9 1.37 7.10 15.78
C ALA A 9 0.40 6.55 14.74
N ALA A 10 -0.03 5.30 14.87
CA ALA A 10 -1.06 4.73 14.00
C ALA A 10 -2.40 5.47 14.14
N GLU A 11 -2.82 5.80 15.37
CA GLU A 11 -4.02 6.60 15.62
C GLU A 11 -3.91 8.02 15.04
N ARG A 12 -2.79 8.71 15.28
CA ARG A 12 -2.54 10.04 14.69
C ARG A 12 -2.58 10.01 13.16
N LEU A 13 -1.94 9.02 12.54
CA LEU A 13 -1.93 8.87 11.09
C LEU A 13 -3.35 8.73 10.54
N SER A 14 -4.22 7.96 11.20
CA SER A 14 -5.63 7.84 10.83
C SER A 14 -6.35 9.19 10.83
N HIS A 15 -6.12 10.01 11.86
CA HIS A 15 -6.68 11.37 11.94
C HIS A 15 -6.12 12.31 10.86
N GLU A 16 -4.82 12.24 10.57
CA GLU A 16 -4.19 13.05 9.51
C GLU A 16 -4.71 12.70 8.11
N LEU A 17 -5.08 11.43 7.90
CA LEU A 17 -5.65 10.94 6.65
C LEU A 17 -7.17 11.20 6.53
N ASP A 18 -7.82 11.72 7.58
CA ASP A 18 -9.28 11.92 7.67
C ASP A 18 -10.05 10.63 7.41
N GLU A 19 -9.62 9.54 8.04
CA GLU A 19 -10.21 8.22 7.85
C GLU A 19 -11.56 8.08 8.58
N PRO A 20 -12.51 7.32 8.01
CA PRO A 20 -13.71 6.92 8.74
C PRO A 20 -13.34 5.99 9.91
N GLY A 21 -14.10 6.06 11.00
CA GLY A 21 -13.76 5.37 12.25
C GLY A 21 -13.57 3.85 12.13
N TRP A 22 -14.24 3.19 11.18
CA TRP A 22 -14.05 1.75 10.93
C TRP A 22 -12.65 1.42 10.38
N LEU A 23 -12.03 2.32 9.61
CA LEU A 23 -10.64 2.17 9.17
C LEU A 23 -9.66 2.45 10.30
N THR A 24 -9.95 3.44 11.15
CA THR A 24 -9.18 3.68 12.38
C THR A 24 -9.18 2.44 13.27
N GLU A 25 -10.34 1.83 13.50
CA GLU A 25 -10.46 0.59 14.29
C GLU A 25 -9.65 -0.55 13.66
N ARG A 26 -9.76 -0.75 12.34
CA ARG A 26 -9.01 -1.78 11.61
C ARG A 26 -7.49 -1.56 11.73
N ARG A 27 -7.04 -0.32 11.59
CA ARG A 27 -5.63 0.07 11.74
C ARG A 27 -5.08 -0.26 13.13
N LEU A 28 -5.85 0.08 14.17
CA LEU A 28 -5.45 -0.20 15.55
C LEU A 28 -5.46 -1.70 15.87
N GLN A 29 -6.41 -2.46 15.31
CA GLN A 29 -6.42 -3.92 15.40
C GLN A 29 -5.19 -4.53 14.73
N ALA A 30 -4.78 -4.02 13.56
CA ALA A 30 -3.57 -4.46 12.87
C ALA A 30 -2.32 -4.19 13.72
N TYR A 31 -2.25 -3.05 14.41
CA TYR A 31 -1.18 -2.77 15.35
C TYR A 31 -1.17 -3.75 16.53
N ASP A 32 -2.34 -4.03 17.12
CA ASP A 32 -2.48 -4.99 18.22
C ASP A 32 -2.12 -6.44 17.79
N VAL A 33 -2.22 -6.77 16.50
CA VAL A 33 -1.73 -8.03 15.91
C VAL A 33 -0.21 -7.98 15.75
N PHE A 34 0.32 -6.89 15.19
CA PHE A 34 1.76 -6.69 15.01
C PHE A 34 2.53 -6.86 16.33
N GLU A 35 2.04 -6.30 17.44
CA GLU A 35 2.68 -6.45 18.77
C GLU A 35 2.70 -7.89 19.30
N LYS A 36 1.80 -8.76 18.81
CA LYS A 36 1.67 -10.15 19.28
C LYS A 36 2.38 -11.15 18.38
N LEU A 37 2.68 -10.77 17.13
CA LEU A 37 3.36 -11.65 16.20
C LEU A 37 4.84 -11.72 16.53
N ASP A 38 5.36 -12.94 16.57
CA ASP A 38 6.80 -13.16 16.63
C ASP A 38 7.45 -12.84 15.28
N PHE A 39 8.75 -12.56 15.31
CA PHE A 39 9.54 -12.53 14.08
C PHE A 39 9.45 -13.88 13.36
N PRO A 40 9.45 -13.88 12.01
CA PRO A 40 9.43 -15.11 11.24
C PRO A 40 10.57 -16.07 11.61
N ASP A 41 10.27 -17.38 11.66
CA ASP A 41 11.28 -18.41 11.92
C ASP A 41 12.20 -18.55 10.69
N PRO A 42 13.52 -18.29 10.79
CA PRO A 42 14.47 -18.47 9.69
C PRO A 42 14.64 -19.94 9.28
N LYS A 43 14.00 -20.89 9.94
CA LYS A 43 13.93 -22.29 9.50
C LYS A 43 12.71 -22.58 8.63
N SER A 44 11.74 -21.66 8.54
CA SER A 44 10.63 -21.78 7.60
C SER A 44 11.14 -21.66 6.17
N GLU A 45 10.44 -22.29 5.21
CA GLU A 45 10.83 -22.24 3.81
C GLU A 45 10.84 -20.80 3.27
N GLU A 46 9.88 -19.97 3.71
CA GLU A 46 9.72 -18.58 3.30
C GLU A 46 10.88 -17.68 3.77
N TRP A 47 11.39 -17.89 4.99
CA TRP A 47 12.39 -17.02 5.62
C TRP A 47 13.79 -17.64 5.71
N ARG A 48 13.99 -18.80 5.07
CA ARG A 48 15.25 -19.56 5.12
C ARG A 48 16.50 -18.77 4.76
N TYR A 49 16.35 -17.81 3.85
CA TYR A 49 17.46 -17.04 3.28
C TYR A 49 17.41 -15.56 3.65
N VAL A 50 16.42 -15.13 4.42
CA VAL A 50 16.21 -13.73 4.80
C VAL A 50 15.99 -13.68 6.32
N ASP A 51 17.03 -13.33 7.07
CA ASP A 51 16.95 -13.21 8.52
C ASP A 51 16.54 -11.79 8.92
N VAL A 52 15.30 -11.63 9.35
CA VAL A 52 14.72 -10.36 9.79
C VAL A 52 14.69 -10.18 11.30
N ARG A 53 15.23 -11.10 12.10
CA ARG A 53 15.15 -11.02 13.57
C ARG A 53 15.93 -9.85 14.16
N GLY A 54 16.86 -9.28 13.40
CA GLY A 54 17.60 -8.06 13.75
C GLY A 54 16.99 -6.79 13.17
N PHE A 55 15.79 -6.86 12.58
CA PHE A 55 15.15 -5.70 11.98
C PHE A 55 14.65 -4.74 13.07
N ASP A 56 15.13 -3.50 13.04
CA ASP A 56 14.81 -2.48 14.03
C ASP A 56 13.64 -1.62 13.55
N PHE A 57 12.42 -1.99 13.94
CA PHE A 57 11.21 -1.21 13.62
C PHE A 57 11.17 0.16 14.31
N ASP A 58 11.86 0.31 15.44
CA ASP A 58 11.89 1.58 16.20
C ASP A 58 12.78 2.64 15.54
N GLY A 59 13.62 2.21 14.59
CA GLY A 59 14.53 3.07 13.84
C GLY A 59 13.87 3.96 12.77
N PHE A 60 12.56 3.79 12.51
CA PHE A 60 11.85 4.51 11.45
C PHE A 60 10.82 5.50 12.02
N SER A 61 10.70 6.67 11.39
CA SER A 61 9.56 7.54 11.65
C SER A 61 8.29 6.99 11.01
N ALA A 62 7.13 7.25 11.61
CA ALA A 62 5.83 7.07 10.98
C ALA A 62 5.79 7.71 9.58
N PRO A 63 5.01 7.14 8.64
CA PRO A 63 4.95 7.64 7.28
C PRO A 63 4.24 9.00 7.24
N GLU A 64 4.61 9.81 6.26
CA GLU A 64 3.92 11.07 5.99
C GLU A 64 3.01 10.93 4.76
N GLY A 65 1.82 11.54 4.86
CA GLY A 65 1.13 12.12 3.72
C GLY A 65 0.46 11.19 2.71
N ARG A 66 -0.05 11.85 1.67
CA ARG A 66 -0.92 11.34 0.61
C ARG A 66 -0.14 11.19 -0.69
N VAL A 67 -0.48 10.18 -1.47
CA VAL A 67 0.10 9.94 -2.78
C VAL A 67 -0.40 10.98 -3.77
N ARG A 68 0.47 11.44 -4.67
CA ARG A 68 0.04 12.24 -5.82
C ARG A 68 -0.53 11.31 -6.88
N VAL A 69 -1.82 11.45 -7.16
CA VAL A 69 -2.47 10.77 -8.28
C VAL A 69 -2.47 11.69 -9.49
N PRO A 70 -1.94 11.26 -10.66
CA PRO A 70 -2.09 12.01 -11.90
C PRO A 70 -3.55 12.15 -12.32
N ASP A 71 -3.85 13.24 -13.04
CA ASP A 71 -5.20 13.45 -13.58
C ASP A 71 -5.56 12.34 -14.57
N LEU A 72 -6.74 11.76 -14.39
CA LEU A 72 -7.29 10.78 -15.31
C LEU A 72 -7.83 11.49 -16.57
N PRO A 73 -7.50 11.03 -17.79
CA PRO A 73 -8.11 11.53 -19.01
C PRO A 73 -9.64 11.49 -18.94
N GLN A 74 -10.29 12.55 -19.43
CA GLN A 74 -11.75 12.68 -19.36
C GLN A 74 -12.47 11.50 -20.02
N GLU A 75 -11.95 10.96 -21.12
CA GLU A 75 -12.56 9.81 -21.80
C GLU A 75 -12.59 8.54 -20.94
N LEU A 76 -11.56 8.32 -20.11
CA LEU A 76 -11.52 7.19 -19.19
C LEU A 76 -12.47 7.41 -18.00
N SER A 77 -12.50 8.63 -17.48
CA SER A 77 -13.45 9.03 -16.42
C SER A 77 -14.91 8.87 -16.89
N ASP A 78 -15.23 9.33 -18.11
CA ASP A 78 -16.55 9.19 -18.74
C ASP A 78 -16.92 7.71 -18.97
N SER A 79 -15.92 6.84 -19.13
CA SER A 79 -16.09 5.39 -19.24
C SER A 79 -16.22 4.69 -17.89
N GLY A 80 -16.19 5.43 -16.78
CA GLY A 80 -16.35 4.91 -15.42
C GLY A 80 -15.06 4.40 -14.77
N VAL A 81 -13.89 4.61 -15.39
CA VAL A 81 -12.61 4.26 -14.76
C VAL A 81 -12.37 5.15 -13.55
N ILE A 82 -11.97 4.54 -12.43
CA ILE A 82 -11.60 5.25 -11.22
C ILE A 82 -10.10 5.10 -11.02
N PHE A 83 -9.41 6.22 -10.81
CA PHE A 83 -8.02 6.25 -10.39
C PHE A 83 -7.85 7.37 -9.36
N THR A 84 -7.76 7.01 -8.09
CA THR A 84 -7.77 7.99 -6.99
C THR A 84 -7.03 7.48 -5.75
N ASP A 85 -6.74 8.38 -4.82
CA ASP A 85 -6.12 8.03 -3.53
C ASP A 85 -7.15 7.40 -2.59
N ILE A 86 -6.69 6.56 -1.66
CA ILE A 86 -7.57 5.83 -0.75
C ILE A 86 -8.41 6.76 0.14
N SER A 87 -7.87 7.93 0.51
CA SER A 87 -8.62 8.90 1.32
C SER A 87 -9.76 9.54 0.52
N THR A 88 -9.62 9.68 -0.80
CA THR A 88 -10.72 10.09 -1.69
C THR A 88 -11.69 8.94 -1.96
N ALA A 89 -11.18 7.73 -2.21
CA ALA A 89 -11.99 6.54 -2.42
C ALA A 89 -12.90 6.22 -1.21
N THR A 90 -12.41 6.39 0.02
CA THR A 90 -13.21 6.16 1.24
C THR A 90 -14.38 7.12 1.42
N ARG A 91 -14.35 8.28 0.78
CA ARG A 91 -15.47 9.24 0.77
C ARG A 91 -16.39 9.05 -0.43
N ASP A 92 -15.81 8.91 -1.62
CA ASP A 92 -16.54 9.03 -2.89
C ASP A 92 -16.89 7.66 -3.50
N HIS A 93 -16.20 6.58 -3.07
CA HIS A 93 -16.30 5.23 -3.59
C HIS A 93 -16.35 4.17 -2.47
N VAL A 94 -17.07 4.47 -1.39
CA VAL A 94 -17.07 3.67 -0.15
C VAL A 94 -17.42 2.19 -0.38
N GLU A 95 -18.32 1.90 -1.31
CA GLU A 95 -18.74 0.54 -1.64
C GLU A 95 -17.57 -0.28 -2.19
N LEU A 96 -16.81 0.28 -3.14
CA LEU A 96 -15.61 -0.37 -3.70
C LEU A 96 -14.53 -0.58 -2.63
N VAL A 97 -14.33 0.40 -1.75
CA VAL A 97 -13.36 0.24 -0.65
C VAL A 97 -13.79 -0.86 0.30
N GLN A 98 -15.07 -0.92 0.69
CA GLN A 98 -15.55 -1.96 1.59
C GLN A 98 -15.50 -3.36 0.97
N GLU A 99 -15.69 -3.46 -0.34
CA GLU A 99 -15.70 -4.74 -1.06
C GLU A 99 -14.30 -5.28 -1.36
N HIS A 100 -13.31 -4.40 -1.59
CA HIS A 100 -12.02 -4.82 -2.18
C HIS A 100 -10.78 -4.47 -1.31
N PHE A 101 -10.85 -3.47 -0.43
CA PHE A 101 -9.67 -3.01 0.32
C PHE A 101 -9.34 -3.92 1.52
N PHE A 102 -8.11 -4.45 1.55
CA PHE A 102 -7.64 -5.45 2.52
C PHE A 102 -8.56 -6.68 2.58
N THR A 103 -8.74 -7.34 1.44
CA THR A 103 -9.57 -8.54 1.30
C THR A 103 -8.78 -9.77 0.86
N GLU A 104 -7.74 -9.59 0.06
CA GLU A 104 -6.90 -10.67 -0.46
C GLU A 104 -5.69 -10.94 0.44
N VAL A 105 -5.20 -9.93 1.16
CA VAL A 105 -4.03 -10.03 2.04
C VAL A 105 -4.46 -10.01 3.51
N PRO A 106 -4.41 -11.14 4.23
CA PRO A 106 -4.70 -11.18 5.66
C PRO A 106 -3.70 -10.35 6.46
N VAL A 107 -4.23 -9.53 7.38
CA VAL A 107 -3.42 -8.65 8.24
C VAL A 107 -2.51 -9.45 9.16
N ASP A 108 -2.87 -10.69 9.51
CA ASP A 108 -2.12 -11.57 10.42
C ASP A 108 -1.25 -12.60 9.70
N GLU A 109 -1.07 -12.49 8.38
CA GLU A 109 -0.24 -13.43 7.61
C GLU A 109 1.22 -13.47 8.12
N HIS A 110 1.83 -12.30 8.36
CA HIS A 110 3.13 -12.19 9.00
C HIS A 110 3.35 -10.79 9.60
N ILE A 111 4.44 -10.60 10.34
CA ILE A 111 4.73 -9.34 11.05
C ILE A 111 4.69 -8.10 10.14
N PHE A 112 5.14 -8.19 8.88
CA PHE A 112 5.13 -7.05 7.95
C PHE A 112 3.74 -6.72 7.37
N THR A 113 2.81 -7.68 7.19
CA THR A 113 1.43 -7.38 6.78
C THR A 113 0.64 -6.76 7.93
N ALA A 114 0.91 -7.19 9.16
CA ALA A 114 0.34 -6.57 10.36
C ALA A 114 0.83 -5.12 10.52
N LEU A 115 2.15 -4.90 10.37
CA LEU A 115 2.73 -3.57 10.37
C LEU A 115 2.15 -2.70 9.24
N HIS A 116 2.00 -3.27 8.03
CA HIS A 116 1.37 -2.58 6.92
C HIS A 116 -0.08 -2.16 7.24
N GLY A 117 -0.90 -3.07 7.78
CA GLY A 117 -2.26 -2.74 8.20
C GLY A 117 -2.32 -1.61 9.24
N ALA A 118 -1.31 -1.50 10.11
CA ALA A 118 -1.23 -0.44 11.11
C ALA A 118 -0.78 0.92 10.55
N PHE A 119 0.05 0.92 9.50
CA PHE A 119 0.70 2.14 9.01
C PHE A 119 0.44 2.47 7.55
N TYR A 120 -0.47 1.75 6.86
CA TYR A 120 -0.79 2.01 5.46
C TYR A 120 -1.08 3.50 5.25
N SER A 121 -0.49 4.04 4.20
CA SER A 121 -0.58 5.44 3.79
C SER A 121 -0.31 5.48 2.29
N ASN A 122 -0.54 6.61 1.62
CA ASN A 122 -0.27 6.71 0.18
C ASN A 122 -1.01 5.64 -0.66
N GLY A 123 -2.18 5.18 -0.20
CA GLY A 123 -2.94 4.13 -0.87
C GLY A 123 -3.63 4.60 -2.14
N LEU A 124 -3.89 3.67 -3.07
CA LEU A 124 -4.57 3.91 -4.35
C LEU A 124 -5.73 2.93 -4.54
N LEU A 125 -6.81 3.42 -5.14
CA LEU A 125 -7.86 2.61 -5.73
C LEU A 125 -7.85 2.82 -7.25
N ILE A 126 -7.74 1.72 -7.99
CA ILE A 126 -7.92 1.68 -9.44
C ILE A 126 -9.05 0.72 -9.74
N HIS A 127 -10.14 1.20 -10.35
CA HIS A 127 -11.24 0.36 -10.81
C HIS A 127 -11.47 0.56 -12.32
N VAL A 128 -11.59 -0.55 -13.04
CA VAL A 128 -11.87 -0.57 -14.48
C VAL A 128 -13.17 -1.37 -14.71
N PRO A 129 -14.24 -0.72 -15.21
CA PRO A 129 -15.52 -1.38 -15.44
C PRO A 129 -15.49 -2.47 -16.52
N ARG A 130 -16.52 -3.33 -16.53
CA ARG A 130 -16.65 -4.44 -17.48
C ARG A 130 -16.47 -3.96 -18.93
N GLY A 131 -15.57 -4.61 -19.66
CA GLY A 131 -15.33 -4.37 -21.08
C GLY A 131 -14.61 -3.06 -21.41
N VAL A 132 -14.17 -2.28 -20.42
CA VAL A 132 -13.42 -1.04 -20.65
C VAL A 132 -11.94 -1.35 -20.84
N GLU A 133 -11.35 -0.86 -21.93
CA GLU A 133 -9.93 -0.96 -22.23
C GLU A 133 -9.21 0.36 -21.91
N VAL A 134 -8.28 0.31 -20.96
CA VAL A 134 -7.39 1.43 -20.65
C VAL A 134 -6.13 1.33 -21.52
N ALA A 135 -6.22 1.90 -22.73
CA ALA A 135 -5.19 1.76 -23.77
C ALA A 135 -3.86 2.45 -23.44
N VAL A 136 -3.87 3.46 -22.57
CA VAL A 136 -2.67 4.18 -22.12
C VAL A 136 -2.35 3.75 -20.68
N PRO A 137 -1.10 3.35 -20.36
CA PRO A 137 -0.74 2.99 -19.00
C PRO A 137 -1.03 4.10 -18.00
N LEU A 138 -1.66 3.74 -16.88
CA LEU A 138 -1.71 4.59 -15.70
C LEU A 138 -0.42 4.42 -14.91
N GLU A 139 0.07 5.49 -14.29
CA GLU A 139 1.30 5.41 -13.49
C GLU A 139 1.21 6.26 -12.23
N THR A 140 2.00 5.88 -11.23
CA THR A 140 2.28 6.71 -10.06
C THR A 140 3.77 6.68 -9.75
N LEU A 141 4.21 7.69 -8.98
CA LEU A 141 5.56 7.76 -8.45
C LEU A 141 5.51 7.97 -6.94
N ARG A 142 6.19 7.09 -6.21
CA ARG A 142 6.28 7.09 -4.76
C ARG A 142 7.68 7.41 -4.32
N ASP A 143 7.81 8.49 -3.58
CA ASP A 143 9.04 8.94 -2.95
C ASP A 143 9.15 8.33 -1.55
N VAL A 144 10.24 7.62 -1.28
CA VAL A 144 10.54 7.10 0.05
C VAL A 144 11.47 8.05 0.79
N PRO A 145 11.05 8.60 1.95
CA PRO A 145 11.85 9.55 2.70
C PRO A 145 13.07 8.88 3.34
N SER A 146 14.19 9.60 3.39
CA SER A 146 15.38 9.17 4.12
C SER A 146 15.11 9.17 5.63
N GLY A 147 15.41 8.08 6.34
CA GLY A 147 15.16 7.98 7.78
C GLY A 147 13.72 7.66 8.18
N GLY A 148 12.81 7.59 7.21
CA GLY A 148 11.38 7.36 7.45
C GLY A 148 10.87 6.05 6.88
N SER A 149 9.55 5.90 6.92
CA SER A 149 8.84 4.76 6.37
C SER A 149 7.78 5.19 5.36
N THR A 150 7.38 4.28 4.47
CA THR A 150 6.19 4.40 3.64
C THR A 150 5.46 3.07 3.60
N PHE A 151 4.13 3.12 3.53
CA PHE A 151 3.30 1.93 3.48
C PHE A 151 2.23 1.97 2.38
N PRO A 152 2.62 1.98 1.09
CA PRO A 152 1.67 2.10 -0.01
C PRO A 152 0.77 0.88 -0.17
N HIS A 153 -0.54 1.08 -0.17
CA HIS A 153 -1.52 0.04 -0.45
C HIS A 153 -2.22 0.31 -1.77
N THR A 154 -2.01 -0.53 -2.77
CA THR A 154 -2.64 -0.39 -4.10
C THR A 154 -3.71 -1.45 -4.29
N THR A 155 -4.95 -1.05 -4.48
CA THR A 155 -6.06 -1.93 -4.82
C THR A 155 -6.44 -1.72 -6.29
N ILE A 156 -6.32 -2.78 -7.08
CA ILE A 156 -6.65 -2.81 -8.50
C ILE A 156 -7.81 -3.78 -8.72
N VAL A 157 -8.91 -3.28 -9.23
CA VAL A 157 -10.09 -4.07 -9.59
C VAL A 157 -10.36 -3.87 -11.07
N VAL A 158 -10.20 -4.92 -11.87
CA VAL A 158 -10.53 -4.90 -13.29
C VAL A 158 -11.63 -5.90 -13.53
N GLU A 159 -12.83 -5.41 -13.84
CA GLU A 159 -13.99 -6.24 -14.09
C GLU A 159 -13.85 -7.08 -15.37
N GLU A 160 -14.79 -8.01 -15.56
CA GLU A 160 -14.84 -8.92 -16.70
C GLU A 160 -14.55 -8.22 -18.04
N GLN A 161 -13.68 -8.83 -18.86
CA GLN A 161 -13.27 -8.32 -20.18
C GLN A 161 -12.64 -6.91 -20.16
N GLY A 162 -12.30 -6.35 -19.01
CA GLY A 162 -11.57 -5.08 -18.88
C GLY A 162 -10.06 -5.26 -19.10
N SER A 163 -9.35 -4.16 -19.34
CA SER A 163 -7.88 -4.18 -19.52
C SER A 163 -7.21 -2.97 -18.89
N LEU A 164 -6.11 -3.22 -18.16
CA LEU A 164 -5.30 -2.20 -17.51
C LEU A 164 -3.80 -2.52 -17.63
N THR A 165 -3.00 -1.48 -17.85
CA THR A 165 -1.58 -1.48 -17.49
C THR A 165 -1.33 -0.42 -16.43
N PHE A 166 -0.78 -0.81 -15.29
CA PHE A 166 -0.43 0.08 -14.20
C PHE A 166 1.07 0.01 -13.89
N ILE A 167 1.72 1.17 -13.85
CA ILE A 167 3.15 1.31 -13.54
C ILE A 167 3.29 1.95 -12.16
N ASP A 168 3.70 1.16 -11.18
CA ASP A 168 3.96 1.62 -9.82
C ASP A 168 5.46 1.89 -9.65
N ARG A 169 5.84 3.15 -9.68
CA ARG A 169 7.25 3.56 -9.59
C ARG A 169 7.58 3.94 -8.17
N PHE A 170 8.69 3.42 -7.67
CA PHE A 170 9.22 3.77 -6.38
C PHE A 170 10.63 4.31 -6.54
N LYS A 171 10.94 5.38 -5.80
CA LYS A 171 12.30 5.92 -5.74
C LYS A 171 12.66 6.40 -4.34
N SER A 172 13.96 6.45 -4.08
CA SER A 172 14.51 7.06 -2.86
C SER A 172 15.81 7.79 -3.19
N GLY A 173 16.15 8.79 -2.37
CA GLY A 173 17.44 9.47 -2.46
C GLY A 173 18.60 8.57 -2.01
N PHE A 174 19.82 8.92 -2.39
CA PHE A 174 21.02 8.32 -1.79
C PHE A 174 21.25 8.90 -0.40
N SER A 175 20.99 8.10 0.63
CA SER A 175 21.22 8.44 2.04
C SER A 175 21.81 7.25 2.78
N ASP A 176 22.55 7.51 3.84
CA ASP A 176 23.01 6.46 4.76
C ASP A 176 21.99 6.22 5.90
N GLN A 177 20.96 7.07 6.03
CA GLN A 177 19.87 6.83 6.99
C GLN A 177 19.00 5.65 6.54
N PRO A 178 18.66 4.70 7.43
CA PRO A 178 17.75 3.61 7.11
C PRO A 178 16.37 4.12 6.68
N SER A 179 15.80 3.51 5.65
CA SER A 179 14.43 3.76 5.21
C SER A 179 13.66 2.45 5.04
N LEU A 180 12.36 2.48 5.33
CA LEU A 180 11.46 1.33 5.17
C LEU A 180 10.41 1.62 4.09
N SER A 181 10.26 0.70 3.14
CA SER A 181 9.14 0.65 2.21
C SER A 181 8.42 -0.68 2.36
N SER A 182 7.23 -0.70 2.95
CA SER A 182 6.42 -1.92 3.07
C SER A 182 5.12 -1.72 2.31
N SER A 183 5.00 -2.28 1.10
CA SER A 183 3.84 -2.08 0.23
C SER A 183 2.97 -3.33 0.12
N VAL A 184 1.68 -3.13 -0.12
CA VAL A 184 0.73 -4.19 -0.45
C VAL A 184 0.07 -3.85 -1.80
N VAL A 185 -0.07 -4.85 -2.66
CA VAL A 185 -0.81 -4.72 -3.91
C VAL A 185 -1.85 -5.83 -4.03
N GLU A 186 -3.12 -5.45 -4.01
CA GLU A 186 -4.24 -6.34 -4.24
C GLU A 186 -4.71 -6.19 -5.68
N VAL A 187 -4.76 -7.31 -6.43
CA VAL A 187 -5.18 -7.33 -7.84
C VAL A 187 -6.31 -8.31 -8.03
N GLU A 188 -7.48 -7.79 -8.35
CA GLU A 188 -8.66 -8.56 -8.73
C GLU A 188 -8.91 -8.44 -10.22
N ALA A 189 -8.75 -9.56 -10.93
CA ALA A 189 -8.99 -9.64 -12.37
C ALA A 189 -10.23 -10.50 -12.65
N GLY A 190 -11.29 -9.87 -13.16
CA GLY A 190 -12.52 -10.52 -13.58
C GLY A 190 -12.32 -11.47 -14.75
N ALA A 191 -13.36 -12.23 -15.09
CA ALA A 191 -13.29 -13.21 -16.18
C ALA A 191 -12.85 -12.56 -17.50
N GLY A 192 -11.79 -13.07 -18.12
CA GLY A 192 -11.26 -12.52 -19.38
C GLY A 192 -10.66 -11.11 -19.27
N ALA A 193 -10.49 -10.56 -18.06
CA ALA A 193 -9.77 -9.32 -17.83
C ALA A 193 -8.27 -9.49 -18.04
N THR A 194 -7.57 -8.41 -18.38
CA THR A 194 -6.10 -8.38 -18.47
C THR A 194 -5.55 -7.28 -17.57
N VAL A 195 -4.65 -7.64 -16.66
CA VAL A 195 -3.95 -6.68 -15.79
C VAL A 195 -2.45 -6.85 -15.96
N ASN A 196 -1.79 -5.78 -16.40
CA ASN A 196 -0.33 -5.68 -16.41
C ASN A 196 0.10 -4.77 -15.27
N TYR A 197 0.51 -5.36 -14.14
CA TYR A 197 1.12 -4.62 -13.04
C TYR A 197 2.65 -4.59 -13.22
N ILE A 198 3.23 -3.40 -13.20
CA ILE A 198 4.67 -3.17 -13.39
C ILE A 198 5.19 -2.39 -12.18
N SER A 199 5.99 -3.05 -11.33
CA SER A 199 6.70 -2.39 -10.22
C SER A 199 8.11 -1.99 -10.68
N LEU A 200 8.40 -0.69 -10.68
CA LEU A 200 9.73 -0.16 -10.98
C LEU A 200 10.36 0.39 -9.71
N GLN A 201 11.46 -0.21 -9.28
CA GLN A 201 12.08 0.07 -7.99
C GLN A 201 13.48 0.67 -8.17
N GLU A 202 13.60 1.96 -7.87
CA GLU A 202 14.83 2.74 -7.97
C GLU A 202 15.31 3.13 -6.56
N TRP A 203 15.88 2.15 -5.85
CA TRP A 203 16.33 2.33 -4.46
C TRP A 203 17.74 2.92 -4.35
N GLY A 204 17.89 3.82 -3.38
CA GLY A 204 19.16 4.28 -2.86
C GLY A 204 19.76 3.25 -1.91
N ARG A 205 20.75 3.66 -1.11
CA ARG A 205 21.33 2.80 -0.08
C ARG A 205 20.41 2.71 1.13
N ASN A 206 20.55 1.63 1.90
CA ASN A 206 19.90 1.41 3.19
C ASN A 206 18.36 1.48 3.17
N VAL A 207 17.74 1.17 2.02
CA VAL A 207 16.29 0.95 1.93
C VAL A 207 16.00 -0.53 2.14
N SER A 208 15.17 -0.83 3.13
CA SER A 208 14.55 -2.15 3.28
C SER A 208 13.18 -2.12 2.63
N HIS A 209 12.95 -3.02 1.68
CA HIS A 209 11.70 -3.10 0.94
C HIS A 209 11.06 -4.47 1.08
N PHE A 210 9.79 -4.47 1.48
CA PHE A 210 8.92 -5.64 1.55
C PHE A 210 7.68 -5.34 0.72
N GLN A 211 7.32 -6.21 -0.21
CA GLN A 211 6.11 -6.10 -1.00
C GLN A 211 5.35 -7.41 -0.95
N THR A 212 4.07 -7.32 -0.60
CA THR A 212 3.09 -8.40 -0.66
C THR A 212 2.16 -8.16 -1.84
#